data_AF-A0A7W1UN41-F1
#
_entry.id   AF-A0A7W1UN41-F1
#
_cell.length_a   1.000
_cell.length_b   1.000
_cell.length_c   1.000
_cell.angle_alpha   90.00
_cell.angle_beta   90.00
_cell.angle_gamma   90.00
#
_symmetry.space_group_name_H-M   'P 1'
#
loop_
_entity.id
_entity.type
_entity.pdbx_description
1 polymer ?
#
loop_
_entity_poly.entity_id
_entity_poly.type
_entity_poly.pdbx_seq_one_letter_code
_entity_poly.pdbx_strand_id
1 'polypeptide(L)'
;GKDLINCLLTKGFDIYVINYKYNSQDIRNNAAIFSAGIRFVSALNSNQPIVAAGMSMGGVINRYACAKAENDGVPLPISKFITFDAPHQGAVISSVLQDWRKTKTVGDVYAQHASNNDAAKQLLNYNAFDMPGTINSTFFNELNSLNGDGYPHLVPTIGVSFSTTSPNPNSGEWLYVNVNGVPGNYDQHFYLTPNELVAGSFLPAINVDPMPVSDSKFWSSSLLSFLRAFSDPTVSLSQYKNPSFISHTSSLDMIGGISKFDITLQPSATGFHDVIPSDLIEPIVNALINSELYLQDKTVTDTRNYIAGDLIAAGDNVTSALPIGNFTLTGTSVVTMKAGVQITLEPGFVVLTGSSFTAQISEVECDGVPSTQFRTSVLTDEVLASETLESIPASDEKRWLTEDIKQNNLFLVYPNPTNSFVVVETKIPCKEISLFNSFGVVVFVSEEIDPLLNKIDLSSFPKGVYLLRVTDSEGGTKTSKIIKQ
;
A
#
# COMPACT_ATOMS: atom_id res chain seq x y z
N GLY A 1 -6.29 4.58 -10.01
CA GLY A 1 -5.24 3.53 -9.99
C GLY A 1 -4.76 3.17 -11.38
N LYS A 2 -5.58 2.43 -12.15
CA LYS A 2 -5.29 2.03 -13.53
C LYS A 2 -4.86 3.20 -14.43
N ASP A 3 -5.57 4.32 -14.36
CA ASP A 3 -5.32 5.47 -15.25
C ASP A 3 -3.97 6.14 -14.97
N LEU A 4 -3.62 6.29 -13.69
CA LEU A 4 -2.29 6.76 -13.27
C LEU A 4 -1.18 5.82 -13.77
N ILE A 5 -1.34 4.50 -13.57
CA ILE A 5 -0.38 3.50 -14.03
C ILE A 5 -0.20 3.57 -15.54
N ASN A 6 -1.30 3.63 -16.29
CA ASN A 6 -1.27 3.75 -17.75
C ASN A 6 -0.57 5.03 -18.20
N CYS A 7 -0.82 6.15 -17.51
CA CYS A 7 -0.14 7.40 -17.82
C CYS A 7 1.36 7.29 -17.53
N LEU A 8 1.76 6.79 -16.36
CA LEU A 8 3.18 6.60 -16.03
C LEU A 8 3.90 5.67 -17.02
N LEU A 9 3.28 4.57 -17.43
CA LEU A 9 3.83 3.66 -18.45
C LEU A 9 4.01 4.37 -19.80
N THR A 10 3.03 5.17 -20.24
CA THR A 10 3.18 5.97 -21.48
C THR A 10 4.22 7.07 -21.32
N LYS A 11 4.49 7.55 -20.11
CA LYS A 11 5.56 8.51 -19.82
C LYS A 11 6.93 7.88 -19.53
N GLY A 12 7.12 6.59 -19.83
CA GLY A 12 8.44 5.94 -19.76
C GLY A 12 8.87 5.46 -18.37
N PHE A 13 7.93 5.34 -17.43
CA PHE A 13 8.18 4.72 -16.13
C PHE A 13 8.02 3.20 -16.21
N ASP A 14 8.89 2.48 -15.50
CA ASP A 14 8.70 1.08 -15.16
C ASP A 14 8.08 1.02 -13.76
N ILE A 15 7.12 0.12 -13.57
CA ILE A 15 6.35 0.05 -12.32
C ILE A 15 6.58 -1.30 -11.64
N TYR A 16 7.11 -1.23 -10.42
CA TYR A 16 7.31 -2.38 -9.56
C TYR A 16 6.35 -2.29 -8.36
N VAL A 17 5.65 -3.38 -8.06
CA VAL A 17 4.68 -3.46 -6.97
C VAL A 17 5.16 -4.46 -5.93
N ILE A 18 5.32 -3.99 -4.68
CA ILE A 18 5.63 -4.86 -3.55
C ILE A 18 4.32 -5.45 -3.01
N ASN A 19 4.22 -6.77 -3.07
CA ASN A 19 3.10 -7.50 -2.46
C ASN A 19 3.52 -8.07 -1.10
N TYR A 20 2.95 -7.53 -0.03
CA TYR A 20 3.23 -7.98 1.33
C TYR A 20 2.48 -9.27 1.65
N LYS A 21 3.22 -10.33 1.97
CA LYS A 21 2.62 -11.59 2.45
C LYS A 21 1.86 -11.40 3.77
N TYR A 22 2.37 -10.55 4.65
CA TYR A 22 1.80 -10.23 5.96
C TYR A 22 1.77 -8.72 6.17
N ASN A 23 0.72 -8.05 5.67
CA ASN A 23 0.61 -6.59 5.80
C ASN A 23 0.17 -6.11 7.19
N SER A 24 -0.51 -6.96 7.98
CA SER A 24 -1.05 -6.65 9.31
C SER A 24 -0.03 -6.76 10.46
N GLN A 25 1.23 -7.09 10.15
CA GLN A 25 2.33 -7.09 11.11
C GLN A 25 2.78 -5.67 11.48
N ASP A 26 3.67 -5.56 12.46
CA ASP A 26 4.32 -4.29 12.81
C ASP A 26 4.87 -3.56 11.58
N ILE A 27 4.51 -2.28 11.42
CA ILE A 27 4.94 -1.41 10.33
C ILE A 27 6.47 -1.35 10.21
N ARG A 28 7.22 -1.52 11.29
CA ARG A 28 8.69 -1.59 11.28
C ARG A 28 9.19 -2.76 10.45
N ASN A 29 8.52 -3.92 10.54
CA ASN A 29 8.86 -5.09 9.73
C ASN A 29 8.49 -4.89 8.27
N ASN A 30 7.33 -4.27 8.00
CA ASN A 30 6.94 -3.88 6.65
C ASN A 30 7.96 -2.89 6.03
N ALA A 31 8.47 -1.94 6.82
CA ALA A 31 9.46 -0.97 6.38
C ALA A 31 10.83 -1.62 6.08
N ALA A 32 11.22 -2.66 6.83
CA ALA A 32 12.40 -3.45 6.52
C ALA A 32 12.25 -4.19 5.17
N ILE A 33 11.07 -4.78 4.91
CA ILE A 33 10.75 -5.42 3.62
C ILE A 33 10.80 -4.40 2.49
N PHE A 34 10.20 -3.22 2.67
CA PHE A 34 10.25 -2.14 1.69
C PHE A 34 11.70 -1.72 1.37
N SER A 35 12.52 -1.52 2.41
CA SER A 35 13.92 -1.15 2.27
C SER A 35 14.71 -2.17 1.46
N ALA A 36 14.52 -3.46 1.75
CA ALA A 36 15.14 -4.55 0.99
C ALA A 36 14.63 -4.59 -0.47
N GLY A 37 13.33 -4.41 -0.68
CA GLY A 37 12.70 -4.38 -1.99
C GLY A 37 13.24 -3.26 -2.88
N ILE A 38 13.37 -2.04 -2.34
CA ILE A 38 13.94 -0.89 -3.07
C ILE A 38 15.39 -1.16 -3.47
N ARG A 39 16.23 -1.65 -2.55
CA ARG A 39 17.63 -1.99 -2.87
C ARG A 39 17.72 -3.07 -3.95
N PHE A 40 16.87 -4.10 -3.85
CA PHE A 40 16.80 -5.17 -4.85
C PHE A 40 16.40 -4.65 -6.24
N VAL A 41 15.33 -3.86 -6.33
CA VAL A 41 14.89 -3.29 -7.61
C VAL A 41 15.95 -2.33 -8.17
N SER A 42 16.63 -1.55 -7.32
CA SER A 42 17.66 -0.63 -7.79
C SER A 42 18.83 -1.41 -8.38
N ALA A 43 19.28 -2.48 -7.71
CA ALA A 43 20.31 -3.38 -8.22
C ALA A 43 19.92 -4.05 -9.55
N LEU A 44 18.64 -4.42 -9.73
CA LEU A 44 18.15 -4.94 -11.01
C LEU A 44 18.18 -3.93 -12.15
N ASN A 45 18.15 -2.63 -11.83
CA ASN A 45 18.11 -1.53 -12.79
C ASN A 45 19.41 -0.74 -12.78
N SER A 46 20.56 -1.43 -12.74
CA SER A 46 21.90 -0.82 -12.81
C SER A 46 22.17 0.22 -11.71
N ASN A 47 21.66 -0.02 -10.50
CA ASN A 47 21.75 0.88 -9.35
C ASN A 47 21.10 2.25 -9.55
N GLN A 48 20.16 2.36 -10.50
CA GLN A 48 19.42 3.59 -10.72
C GLN A 48 18.52 3.93 -9.52
N PRO A 49 18.43 5.21 -9.12
CA PRO A 49 17.50 5.65 -8.09
C PRO A 49 16.03 5.40 -8.48
N ILE A 50 15.21 5.04 -7.49
CA ILE A 50 13.79 4.69 -7.67
C ILE A 50 12.87 5.77 -7.09
N VAL A 51 11.72 6.00 -7.71
CA VAL A 51 10.63 6.73 -7.05
C VAL A 51 9.95 5.82 -6.02
N ALA A 52 10.10 6.15 -4.74
CA ALA A 52 9.43 5.44 -3.64
C ALA A 52 7.98 5.90 -3.52
N ALA A 53 7.03 5.04 -3.85
CA ALA A 53 5.59 5.33 -3.83
C ALA A 53 4.84 4.47 -2.79
N GLY A 54 4.03 5.10 -1.93
CA GLY A 54 3.26 4.40 -0.91
C GLY A 54 1.83 4.93 -0.77
N MET A 55 0.84 4.05 -0.86
CA MET A 55 -0.58 4.41 -0.70
C MET A 55 -1.11 3.95 0.66
N SER A 56 -1.94 4.78 1.31
CA SER A 56 -2.52 4.47 2.62
C SER A 56 -1.42 4.10 3.63
N MET A 57 -1.57 2.99 4.37
CA MET A 57 -0.53 2.42 5.22
C MET A 57 0.84 2.30 4.53
N GLY A 58 0.88 2.04 3.21
CA GLY A 58 2.11 1.98 2.43
C GLY A 58 2.89 3.29 2.45
N GLY A 59 2.22 4.45 2.53
CA GLY A 59 2.90 5.74 2.66
C GLY A 59 3.60 5.89 4.01
N VAL A 60 3.00 5.41 5.10
CA VAL A 60 3.60 5.41 6.45
C VAL A 60 4.76 4.40 6.53
N ILE A 61 4.60 3.22 5.92
CA ILE A 61 5.68 2.22 5.78
C ILE A 61 6.89 2.83 5.08
N ASN A 62 6.68 3.47 3.93
CA ASN A 62 7.74 4.08 3.15
C ASN A 62 8.38 5.26 3.89
N ARG A 63 7.56 6.13 4.52
CA ARG A 63 8.06 7.24 5.36
C ARG A 63 9.01 6.72 6.43
N TYR A 64 8.59 5.72 7.19
CA TYR A 64 9.41 5.10 8.23
C TYR A 64 10.72 4.54 7.64
N ALA A 65 10.63 3.77 6.55
CA ALA A 65 11.80 3.16 5.91
C ALA A 65 12.82 4.20 5.44
N CYS A 66 12.37 5.24 4.74
CA CYS A 66 13.23 6.29 4.21
C CYS A 66 13.87 7.13 5.32
N ALA A 67 13.06 7.61 6.28
CA ALA A 67 13.58 8.40 7.40
C ALA A 67 14.56 7.58 8.26
N LYS A 68 14.24 6.31 8.54
CA LYS A 68 15.15 5.42 9.27
C LYS A 68 16.46 5.20 8.53
N ALA A 69 16.41 4.94 7.22
CA ALA A 69 17.60 4.67 6.43
C ALA A 69 18.58 5.87 6.43
N GLU A 70 18.06 7.10 6.32
CA GLU A 70 18.87 8.32 6.45
C GLU A 70 19.39 8.51 7.88
N ASN A 71 18.55 8.33 8.89
CA ASN A 71 18.93 8.42 10.30
C ASN A 71 20.07 7.45 10.67
N ASP A 72 20.06 6.26 10.07
CA ASP A 72 21.09 5.24 10.28
C ASP A 72 22.36 5.48 9.43
N GLY A 73 22.38 6.53 8.60
CA GLY A 73 23.51 6.88 7.73
C GLY A 73 23.64 6.02 6.47
N VAL A 74 22.61 5.25 6.11
CA VAL A 74 22.60 4.35 4.94
C VAL A 74 21.34 4.60 4.11
N PRO A 75 21.25 5.74 3.40
CA PRO A 75 20.05 6.11 2.64
C PRO A 75 19.64 5.04 1.62
N LEU A 76 18.35 5.00 1.30
CA LEU A 76 17.82 4.16 0.22
C LEU A 76 18.15 4.79 -1.15
N PRO A 77 18.39 3.99 -2.20
CA PRO A 77 18.64 4.49 -3.55
C PRO A 77 17.33 4.97 -4.20
N ILE A 78 16.82 6.10 -3.74
CA ILE A 78 15.58 6.71 -4.23
C ILE A 78 15.86 8.10 -4.82
N SER A 79 15.03 8.53 -5.77
CA SER A 79 15.10 9.88 -6.36
C SER A 79 14.00 10.81 -5.85
N LYS A 80 12.84 10.25 -5.49
CA LYS A 80 11.69 10.97 -4.96
C LYS A 80 10.93 10.07 -3.99
N PHE A 81 10.24 10.67 -3.03
CA PHE A 81 9.34 9.99 -2.11
C PHE A 81 7.92 10.54 -2.27
N ILE A 82 6.96 9.71 -2.67
CA ILE A 82 5.55 10.10 -2.85
C ILE A 82 4.62 9.24 -2.00
N THR A 83 3.64 9.87 -1.35
CA THR A 83 2.58 9.17 -0.62
C THR A 83 1.19 9.55 -1.10
N PHE A 84 0.30 8.56 -1.14
CA PHE A 84 -1.09 8.72 -1.56
C PHE A 84 -2.03 8.46 -0.39
N ASP A 85 -2.65 9.52 0.10
CA ASP A 85 -3.68 9.54 1.14
C ASP A 85 -3.28 8.73 2.39
N ALA A 86 -2.02 8.84 2.80
CA ALA A 86 -1.44 8.02 3.85
C ALA A 86 -1.74 8.59 5.24
N PRO A 87 -2.13 7.77 6.24
CA PRO A 87 -2.47 8.24 7.58
C PRO A 87 -1.22 8.61 8.41
N HIS A 88 -0.51 9.68 8.05
CA HIS A 88 0.73 10.10 8.74
C HIS A 88 0.50 10.60 10.16
N GLN A 89 -0.73 10.93 10.53
CA GLN A 89 -1.16 11.23 11.89
C GLN A 89 -2.24 10.24 12.37
N GLY A 90 -2.30 9.07 11.73
CA GLY A 90 -3.28 8.03 11.99
C GLY A 90 -4.62 8.20 11.25
N ALA A 91 -5.44 7.16 11.34
CA ALA A 91 -6.71 7.00 10.65
C ALA A 91 -7.89 6.96 11.63
N VAL A 92 -9.07 7.37 11.16
CA VAL A 92 -10.30 7.44 11.95
C VAL A 92 -11.26 6.35 11.50
N ILE A 93 -11.59 5.44 12.41
CA ILE A 93 -12.76 4.55 12.30
C ILE A 93 -13.59 4.78 13.55
N SER A 94 -14.92 4.90 13.40
CA SER A 94 -15.86 5.11 14.51
C SER A 94 -15.51 4.26 15.73
N SER A 95 -15.20 4.91 16.85
CA SER A 95 -14.87 4.22 18.10
C SER A 95 -16.02 3.35 18.58
N VAL A 96 -17.25 3.85 18.46
CA VAL A 96 -18.48 3.13 18.80
C VAL A 96 -18.61 1.84 17.98
N LEU A 97 -18.31 1.89 16.68
CA LEU A 97 -18.31 0.71 15.82
C LEU A 97 -17.21 -0.28 16.21
N GLN A 98 -16.00 0.20 16.50
CA GLN A 98 -14.89 -0.65 16.93
C GLN A 98 -15.20 -1.36 18.25
N ASP A 99 -15.76 -0.65 19.23
CA ASP A 99 -16.12 -1.21 20.54
C ASP A 99 -17.23 -2.24 20.41
N TRP A 100 -18.31 -1.88 19.70
CA TRP A 100 -19.39 -2.81 19.42
C TRP A 100 -18.84 -4.08 18.76
N ARG A 101 -18.01 -3.95 17.72
CA ARG A 101 -17.40 -5.08 17.02
C ARG A 101 -16.54 -5.93 17.96
N LYS A 102 -15.74 -5.31 18.83
CA LYS A 102 -14.95 -6.04 19.83
C LYS A 102 -15.84 -6.91 20.72
N THR A 103 -17.01 -6.41 21.14
CA THR A 103 -17.95 -7.21 21.95
C THR A 103 -18.55 -8.39 21.19
N LYS A 104 -18.73 -8.27 19.86
CA LYS A 104 -19.32 -9.32 19.02
C LYS A 104 -18.33 -10.37 18.52
N THR A 105 -17.03 -10.06 18.58
CA THR A 105 -15.96 -10.93 18.07
C THR A 105 -15.24 -11.68 19.17
N VAL A 106 -15.71 -11.62 20.43
CA VAL A 106 -15.11 -12.37 21.55
C VAL A 106 -15.11 -13.87 21.25
N GLY A 107 -13.94 -14.52 21.35
CA GLY A 107 -13.77 -15.94 21.04
C GLY A 107 -13.48 -16.25 19.56
N ASP A 108 -13.78 -15.33 18.64
CA ASP A 108 -13.42 -15.46 17.23
C ASP A 108 -12.10 -14.72 16.93
N VAL A 109 -11.01 -15.47 17.01
CA VAL A 109 -9.64 -14.96 16.77
C VAL A 109 -9.50 -14.36 15.36
N TYR A 110 -10.20 -14.93 14.37
CA TYR A 110 -10.12 -14.45 12.99
C TYR A 110 -10.83 -13.11 12.83
N ALA A 111 -12.06 -13.00 13.34
CA ALA A 111 -12.79 -11.75 13.31
C ALA A 111 -12.07 -10.66 14.11
N GLN A 112 -11.51 -10.99 15.28
CA GLN A 112 -10.71 -10.05 16.06
C GLN A 112 -9.48 -9.55 15.29
N HIS A 113 -8.77 -10.42 14.57
CA HIS A 113 -7.51 -10.08 13.87
C HIS A 113 -7.64 -8.87 12.93
N ALA A 114 -8.81 -8.64 12.33
CA ALA A 114 -9.00 -7.48 11.46
C ALA A 114 -8.79 -6.12 12.17
N SER A 115 -9.00 -6.04 13.48
CA SER A 115 -8.75 -4.83 14.31
C SER A 115 -7.65 -5.03 15.35
N ASN A 116 -7.42 -6.27 15.77
CA ASN A 116 -6.46 -6.66 16.80
C ASN A 116 -5.16 -7.16 16.16
N ASN A 117 -4.52 -6.31 15.37
CA ASN A 117 -3.20 -6.55 14.79
C ASN A 117 -2.31 -5.32 14.97
N ASP A 118 -0.99 -5.49 14.84
CA ASP A 118 -0.03 -4.44 15.17
C ASP A 118 -0.18 -3.23 14.26
N ALA A 119 -0.34 -3.42 12.94
CA ALA A 119 -0.53 -2.32 12.01
C ALA A 119 -1.78 -1.49 12.34
N ALA A 120 -2.91 -2.14 12.64
CA ALA A 120 -4.14 -1.46 13.02
C ALA A 120 -4.00 -0.70 14.35
N LYS A 121 -3.26 -1.25 15.32
CA LYS A 121 -2.98 -0.57 16.59
C LYS A 121 -2.01 0.59 16.42
N GLN A 122 -1.08 0.51 15.46
CA GLN A 122 -0.16 1.59 15.14
C GLN A 122 -0.85 2.74 14.40
N LEU A 123 -1.79 2.44 13.49
CA LEU A 123 -2.37 3.46 12.61
C LEU A 123 -3.69 4.07 13.09
N LEU A 124 -4.53 3.36 13.82
CA LEU A 124 -5.82 3.91 14.21
C LEU A 124 -5.68 4.86 15.40
N ASN A 125 -6.29 6.05 15.29
CA ASN A 125 -6.32 7.03 16.38
C ASN A 125 -7.05 6.50 17.62
N TYR A 126 -7.99 5.58 17.40
CA TYR A 126 -8.63 4.78 18.42
C TYR A 126 -8.60 3.32 17.99
N ASN A 127 -8.13 2.43 18.86
CA ASN A 127 -8.20 0.99 18.63
C ASN A 127 -8.81 0.30 19.87
N ALA A 128 -9.94 -0.38 19.70
CA ALA A 128 -10.65 -1.03 20.81
C ALA A 128 -9.80 -2.11 21.53
N PHE A 129 -8.76 -2.65 20.90
CA PHE A 129 -7.86 -3.67 21.45
C PHE A 129 -6.53 -3.11 21.98
N ASP A 130 -6.29 -1.81 21.86
CA ASP A 130 -5.16 -1.11 22.46
C ASP A 130 -5.68 0.16 23.15
N MET A 131 -6.34 0.00 24.29
CA MET A 131 -6.68 1.12 25.18
C MET A 131 -5.63 1.18 26.30
N PRO A 132 -4.88 2.30 26.45
CA PRO A 132 -5.23 3.67 26.04
C PRO A 132 -4.68 4.17 24.68
N GLY A 133 -4.11 3.32 23.82
CA GLY A 133 -3.49 3.72 22.54
C GLY A 133 -1.96 3.81 22.64
N THR A 134 -1.37 2.95 23.46
CA THR A 134 0.08 3.01 23.76
C THR A 134 0.91 2.60 22.55
N ILE A 135 0.41 1.66 21.74
CA ILE A 135 1.14 1.18 20.56
C ILE A 135 1.13 2.25 19.46
N ASN A 136 -0.01 2.92 19.24
CA ASN A 136 -0.12 4.06 18.33
C ASN A 136 0.85 5.18 18.71
N SER A 137 0.73 5.68 19.96
CA SER A 137 1.54 6.80 20.44
C SER A 137 3.04 6.48 20.45
N THR A 138 3.43 5.27 20.88
CA THR A 138 4.84 4.84 20.85
C THR A 138 5.38 4.81 19.42
N PHE A 139 4.61 4.26 18.47
CA PHE A 139 5.03 4.19 17.07
C PHE A 139 5.18 5.57 16.44
N PHE A 140 4.21 6.47 16.59
CA PHE A 140 4.32 7.81 16.00
C PHE A 140 5.37 8.68 16.69
N ASN A 141 5.60 8.52 18.00
CA ASN A 141 6.70 9.20 18.69
C ASN A 141 8.06 8.76 18.15
N GLU A 142 8.24 7.45 17.94
CA GLU A 142 9.45 6.92 17.30
C GLU A 142 9.60 7.44 15.88
N LEU A 143 8.57 7.27 15.04
CA LEU A 143 8.58 7.72 13.64
C LEU A 143 8.93 9.21 13.53
N ASN A 144 8.30 10.06 14.33
CA ASN A 144 8.55 11.51 14.32
C ASN A 144 9.94 11.90 14.82
N SER A 145 10.65 11.02 15.54
CA SER A 145 12.01 11.27 16.03
C SER A 145 13.10 10.87 15.01
N LEU A 146 12.78 10.02 14.04
CA LEU A 146 13.74 9.57 13.03
C LEU A 146 14.16 10.73 12.14
N ASN A 147 15.46 10.87 11.88
CA ASN A 147 16.01 11.89 10.99
C ASN A 147 15.58 13.33 11.37
N GLY A 148 15.33 13.58 12.66
CA GLY A 148 14.98 14.91 13.18
C GLY A 148 13.49 15.27 13.13
N ASP A 149 12.75 14.87 12.10
CA ASP A 149 11.33 15.21 11.92
C ASP A 149 10.42 14.07 11.41
N GLY A 150 10.99 12.90 11.19
CA GLY A 150 10.35 11.70 10.68
C GLY A 150 10.27 11.60 9.16
N TYR A 151 11.04 12.39 8.40
CA TYR A 151 11.06 12.36 6.93
C TYR A 151 12.49 12.20 6.36
N PRO A 152 12.64 11.67 5.13
CA PRO A 152 13.89 11.80 4.39
C PRO A 152 14.12 13.24 3.95
N HIS A 153 15.38 13.69 3.94
CA HIS A 153 15.80 15.05 3.56
C HIS A 153 16.69 15.08 2.31
N LEU A 154 17.15 13.92 1.82
CA LEU A 154 18.03 13.85 0.64
C LEU A 154 17.28 13.87 -0.69
N VAL A 155 15.95 13.68 -0.66
CA VAL A 155 15.11 13.63 -1.86
C VAL A 155 13.83 14.45 -1.67
N PRO A 156 13.26 15.00 -2.76
CA PRO A 156 11.96 15.65 -2.69
C PRO A 156 10.86 14.73 -2.20
N THR A 157 10.01 15.26 -1.33
CA THR A 157 8.88 14.59 -0.72
C THR A 157 7.56 15.14 -1.27
N ILE A 158 6.65 14.25 -1.66
CA ILE A 158 5.38 14.59 -2.31
C ILE A 158 4.23 13.95 -1.52
N GLY A 159 3.37 14.78 -0.94
CA GLY A 159 2.15 14.37 -0.24
C GLY A 159 0.93 14.54 -1.15
N VAL A 160 0.15 13.48 -1.35
CA VAL A 160 -1.07 13.54 -2.15
C VAL A 160 -2.26 13.23 -1.24
N SER A 161 -3.13 14.21 -1.01
CA SER A 161 -4.40 14.02 -0.31
C SER A 161 -5.50 13.63 -1.28
N PHE A 162 -6.44 12.77 -0.88
CA PHE A 162 -7.67 12.52 -1.67
C PHE A 162 -8.84 13.38 -1.21
N SER A 163 -8.57 14.41 -0.40
CA SER A 163 -9.59 15.32 0.12
C SER A 163 -9.23 16.78 -0.06
N THR A 164 -10.25 17.62 -0.08
CA THR A 164 -10.09 19.05 0.12
C THR A 164 -9.88 19.37 1.62
N THR A 165 -9.64 20.65 1.92
CA THR A 165 -9.63 21.20 3.28
C THR A 165 -11.04 21.44 3.86
N SER A 166 -12.09 21.24 3.06
CA SER A 166 -13.47 21.43 3.51
C SER A 166 -13.88 20.32 4.48
N PRO A 167 -14.53 20.65 5.62
CA PRO A 167 -15.09 19.65 6.53
C PRO A 167 -16.07 18.70 5.83
N ASN A 168 -16.24 17.52 6.40
CA ASN A 168 -17.19 16.54 5.89
C ASN A 168 -18.62 17.09 6.03
N PRO A 169 -19.40 17.19 4.93
CA PRO A 169 -20.74 17.78 4.97
C PRO A 169 -21.81 16.81 5.52
N ASN A 170 -21.48 15.55 5.76
CA ASN A 170 -22.42 14.55 6.28
C ASN A 170 -22.78 14.83 7.75
N SER A 171 -23.89 14.28 8.21
CA SER A 171 -24.30 14.31 9.62
C SER A 171 -25.29 13.19 9.91
N GLY A 172 -25.48 12.89 11.20
CA GLY A 172 -26.46 11.90 11.65
C GLY A 172 -26.00 10.46 11.46
N GLU A 173 -26.97 9.58 11.20
CA GLU A 173 -26.75 8.15 11.01
C GLU A 173 -26.00 7.88 9.71
N TRP A 174 -24.95 7.07 9.77
CA TRP A 174 -24.16 6.71 8.59
C TRP A 174 -24.15 5.22 8.29
N LEU A 175 -24.36 4.37 9.28
CA LEU A 175 -24.35 2.92 9.11
C LEU A 175 -25.42 2.26 9.97
N TYR A 176 -26.17 1.38 9.33
CA TYR A 176 -27.06 0.42 9.96
C TYR A 176 -26.55 -0.99 9.73
N VAL A 177 -26.52 -1.78 10.81
CA VAL A 177 -26.08 -3.18 10.80
C VAL A 177 -27.19 -4.04 11.39
N ASN A 178 -27.67 -4.98 10.59
CA ASN A 178 -28.66 -5.95 11.02
C ASN A 178 -28.18 -7.38 10.78
N VAL A 179 -28.18 -8.20 11.83
CA VAL A 179 -27.75 -9.60 11.83
C VAL A 179 -28.93 -10.46 12.25
N ASN A 180 -29.51 -11.19 11.30
CA ASN A 180 -30.63 -12.10 11.56
C ASN A 180 -30.13 -13.53 11.86
N GLY A 181 -30.97 -14.43 12.36
CA GLY A 181 -30.66 -15.87 12.41
C GLY A 181 -29.70 -16.33 13.52
N VAL A 182 -29.20 -15.42 14.35
CA VAL A 182 -28.47 -15.72 15.59
C VAL A 182 -29.34 -15.44 16.82
N PRO A 183 -29.14 -16.13 17.97
CA PRO A 183 -29.83 -15.81 19.21
C PRO A 183 -29.65 -14.34 19.58
N GLY A 184 -30.76 -13.58 19.54
CA GLY A 184 -30.80 -12.19 19.96
C GLY A 184 -30.74 -11.13 18.85
N ASN A 185 -30.78 -11.50 17.55
CA ASN A 185 -30.85 -10.60 16.36
C ASN A 185 -30.23 -9.20 16.57
N TYR A 186 -29.04 -8.94 16.04
CA TYR A 186 -28.42 -7.63 16.26
C TYR A 186 -29.03 -6.57 15.35
N ASP A 187 -29.50 -5.49 15.95
CA ASP A 187 -30.00 -4.29 15.31
C ASP A 187 -29.20 -3.10 15.86
N GLN A 188 -28.32 -2.53 15.04
CA GLN A 188 -27.38 -1.51 15.50
C GLN A 188 -27.27 -0.35 14.51
N HIS A 189 -27.56 0.85 15.03
CA HIS A 189 -27.37 2.11 14.34
C HIS A 189 -26.07 2.79 14.80
N PHE A 190 -25.36 3.39 13.85
CA PHE A 190 -24.14 4.15 14.10
C PHE A 190 -24.25 5.56 13.54
N TYR A 191 -23.88 6.53 14.38
CA TYR A 191 -23.94 7.96 14.08
C TYR A 191 -22.53 8.53 13.96
N LEU A 192 -22.37 9.52 13.09
CA LEU A 192 -21.09 10.19 12.86
C LEU A 192 -20.62 10.88 14.13
N THR A 193 -19.38 10.61 14.52
CA THR A 193 -18.70 11.30 15.62
C THR A 193 -17.97 12.56 15.12
N PRO A 194 -17.59 13.51 16.00
CA PRO A 194 -16.86 14.71 15.57
C PRO A 194 -15.57 14.43 14.79
N ASN A 195 -14.85 13.36 15.13
CA ASN A 195 -13.63 12.95 14.43
C ASN A 195 -13.90 12.46 12.99
N GLU A 196 -15.12 12.01 12.70
CA GLU A 196 -15.56 11.57 11.37
C GLU A 196 -16.14 12.71 10.53
N LEU A 197 -16.25 13.92 11.11
CA LEU A 197 -16.80 15.11 10.47
C LEU A 197 -15.72 16.12 10.00
N VAL A 198 -14.45 15.83 10.27
CA VAL A 198 -13.32 16.68 9.87
C VAL A 198 -13.08 16.61 8.35
N ALA A 199 -12.34 17.57 7.82
CA ALA A 199 -11.86 17.49 6.43
C ALA A 199 -11.01 16.23 6.25
N GLY A 200 -11.30 15.43 5.24
CA GLY A 200 -10.64 14.15 5.02
C GLY A 200 -11.26 13.34 3.90
N SER A 201 -10.55 12.33 3.42
CA SER A 201 -11.06 11.39 2.43
C SER A 201 -12.08 10.48 3.09
N PHE A 202 -13.06 10.03 2.31
CA PHE A 202 -14.13 9.20 2.84
C PHE A 202 -13.69 7.75 3.04
N LEU A 203 -14.27 7.13 4.06
CA LEU A 203 -14.20 5.68 4.25
C LEU A 203 -14.76 4.98 2.99
N PRO A 204 -14.05 3.99 2.42
CA PRO A 204 -14.52 3.22 1.27
C PRO A 204 -15.94 2.69 1.48
N ALA A 205 -16.73 2.66 0.40
CA ALA A 205 -18.12 2.23 0.48
C ALA A 205 -18.23 0.75 0.91
N ILE A 206 -19.18 0.48 1.81
CA ILE A 206 -19.35 -0.81 2.48
C ILE A 206 -20.70 -1.47 2.16
N ASN A 207 -21.38 -1.04 1.10
CA ASN A 207 -22.66 -1.66 0.76
C ASN A 207 -22.43 -3.11 0.30
N VAL A 208 -22.81 -4.06 1.15
CA VAL A 208 -22.81 -5.49 0.87
C VAL A 208 -24.27 -5.95 0.85
N ASP A 209 -24.77 -6.29 -0.33
CA ASP A 209 -26.05 -7.00 -0.49
C ASP A 209 -25.87 -8.44 0.04
N PRO A 210 -26.90 -9.14 0.57
CA PRO A 210 -26.76 -10.54 0.98
C PRO A 210 -26.65 -11.42 -0.27
N MET A 211 -25.46 -11.44 -0.90
CA MET A 211 -25.14 -12.35 -1.99
C MET A 211 -24.31 -13.54 -1.48
N PRO A 212 -24.51 -14.74 -2.05
CA PRO A 212 -23.65 -15.89 -1.79
C PRO A 212 -22.21 -15.53 -2.15
N VAL A 213 -21.29 -15.83 -1.25
CA VAL A 213 -19.87 -15.53 -1.38
C VAL A 213 -19.28 -16.42 -2.49
N SER A 214 -19.29 -15.96 -3.76
CA SER A 214 -18.62 -16.68 -4.86
C SER A 214 -17.64 -15.86 -5.68
N ASP A 215 -17.64 -14.51 -5.60
CA ASP A 215 -16.73 -13.69 -6.42
C ASP A 215 -15.78 -12.84 -5.57
N SER A 216 -14.67 -13.45 -5.16
CA SER A 216 -13.53 -12.75 -4.59
C SER A 216 -12.63 -12.18 -5.70
N LYS A 217 -13.01 -11.05 -6.26
CA LYS A 217 -12.08 -10.19 -7.00
C LYS A 217 -12.23 -8.76 -6.49
N PHE A 218 -11.09 -8.07 -6.39
CA PHE A 218 -10.86 -6.70 -5.90
C PHE A 218 -10.37 -6.58 -4.45
N TRP A 219 -9.05 -6.30 -4.33
CA TRP A 219 -8.38 -5.39 -3.38
C TRP A 219 -8.91 -5.25 -1.94
N SER A 220 -9.52 -6.29 -1.37
CA SER A 220 -10.04 -6.27 0.00
C SER A 220 -8.91 -6.41 1.02
N SER A 221 -8.03 -5.42 1.09
CA SER A 221 -7.14 -5.21 2.22
C SER A 221 -7.97 -4.69 3.39
N SER A 222 -8.05 -5.49 4.46
CA SER A 222 -8.38 -5.13 5.86
C SER A 222 -9.72 -4.46 6.21
N LEU A 223 -10.26 -3.52 5.43
CA LEU A 223 -11.45 -2.77 5.83
C LEU A 223 -12.76 -3.57 5.64
N LEU A 224 -12.88 -4.31 4.55
CA LEU A 224 -13.99 -5.27 4.39
C LEU A 224 -13.84 -6.44 5.38
N SER A 225 -12.61 -6.83 5.74
CA SER A 225 -12.36 -7.81 6.80
C SER A 225 -12.75 -7.28 8.19
N PHE A 226 -12.62 -5.97 8.43
CA PHE A 226 -13.16 -5.28 9.61
C PHE A 226 -14.70 -5.38 9.66
N LEU A 227 -15.40 -5.69 8.57
CA LEU A 227 -16.86 -5.86 8.59
C LEU A 227 -17.31 -7.32 8.35
N ARG A 228 -16.41 -8.18 7.86
CA ARG A 228 -16.58 -9.63 7.73
C ARG A 228 -16.34 -10.38 9.04
N ALA A 229 -17.09 -10.03 10.09
CA ALA A 229 -17.21 -10.88 11.28
C ALA A 229 -18.35 -11.91 11.16
N PHE A 230 -19.15 -11.84 10.10
CA PHE A 230 -20.31 -12.71 9.98
C PHE A 230 -20.12 -13.62 8.77
N SER A 231 -19.62 -14.84 9.01
CA SER A 231 -19.75 -15.93 8.03
C SER A 231 -21.20 -16.45 7.95
N ASP A 232 -22.17 -15.63 8.33
CA ASP A 232 -23.58 -15.95 8.42
C ASP A 232 -24.30 -15.19 7.29
N PRO A 233 -25.02 -15.89 6.37
CA PRO A 233 -25.75 -15.29 5.25
C PRO A 233 -26.89 -14.32 5.64
N THR A 234 -26.94 -13.88 6.89
CA THR A 234 -28.05 -13.15 7.51
C THR A 234 -27.73 -11.70 7.88
N VAL A 235 -26.56 -11.19 7.47
CA VAL A 235 -26.14 -9.81 7.76
C VAL A 235 -26.47 -8.87 6.62
N SER A 236 -27.18 -7.80 6.94
CA SER A 236 -27.38 -6.66 6.06
C SER A 236 -26.66 -5.43 6.61
N LEU A 237 -25.93 -4.75 5.74
CA LEU A 237 -25.22 -3.50 6.02
C LEU A 237 -25.80 -2.43 5.11
N SER A 238 -26.28 -1.33 5.68
CA SER A 238 -26.75 -0.18 4.92
C SER A 238 -25.92 1.05 5.29
N GLN A 239 -25.06 1.50 4.38
CA GLN A 239 -24.32 2.73 4.54
C GLN A 239 -25.11 3.90 3.92
N TYR A 240 -25.51 4.86 4.75
CA TYR A 240 -26.28 6.03 4.33
C TYR A 240 -25.42 7.26 4.06
N LYS A 241 -24.25 7.34 4.72
CA LYS A 241 -23.34 8.49 4.69
C LYS A 241 -21.88 8.04 4.72
N ASN A 242 -20.98 8.99 4.42
CA ASN A 242 -19.56 8.72 4.26
C ASN A 242 -18.77 9.40 5.39
N PRO A 243 -18.34 8.67 6.43
CA PRO A 243 -17.45 9.22 7.46
C PRO A 243 -16.09 9.58 6.86
N SER A 244 -15.43 10.60 7.41
CA SER A 244 -14.02 10.87 7.13
C SER A 244 -13.17 9.76 7.71
N PHE A 245 -12.27 9.21 6.90
CA PHE A 245 -11.39 8.11 7.26
C PHE A 245 -9.96 8.59 7.47
N ILE A 246 -9.35 9.20 6.45
CA ILE A 246 -8.04 9.85 6.57
C ILE A 246 -8.27 11.35 6.56
N SER A 247 -7.99 12.03 7.68
CA SER A 247 -8.14 13.49 7.71
C SER A 247 -7.17 14.15 6.74
N HIS A 248 -7.53 15.30 6.19
CA HIS A 248 -6.68 16.08 5.30
C HIS A 248 -5.35 16.46 5.97
N THR A 249 -5.40 16.73 7.28
CA THR A 249 -4.19 16.98 8.08
C THR A 249 -3.32 15.74 8.22
N SER A 250 -3.92 14.55 8.33
CA SER A 250 -3.19 13.29 8.43
C SER A 250 -2.59 12.89 7.09
N SER A 251 -3.31 13.07 5.98
CA SER A 251 -2.82 12.70 4.64
C SER A 251 -1.60 13.51 4.19
N LEU A 252 -1.46 14.74 4.68
CA LEU A 252 -0.34 15.64 4.36
C LEU A 252 0.59 15.94 5.56
N ASP A 253 0.45 15.21 6.67
CA ASP A 253 1.14 15.46 7.95
C ASP A 253 1.25 16.96 8.31
N MET A 254 0.10 17.63 8.37
CA MET A 254 0.05 19.07 8.63
C MET A 254 0.16 19.37 10.12
N ILE A 255 1.11 20.23 10.50
CA ILE A 255 1.27 20.74 11.86
C ILE A 255 1.18 22.27 11.80
N GLY A 256 0.28 22.86 12.58
CA GLY A 256 0.08 24.33 12.57
C GLY A 256 -0.36 24.88 11.20
N GLY A 257 -1.02 24.06 10.36
CA GLY A 257 -1.47 24.44 9.02
C GLY A 257 -0.40 24.33 7.92
N ILE A 258 0.79 23.84 8.24
CA ILE A 258 1.90 23.66 7.29
C ILE A 258 2.16 22.16 7.13
N SER A 259 2.26 21.69 5.89
CA SER A 259 2.63 20.30 5.58
C SER A 259 4.13 20.09 5.76
N LYS A 260 4.52 18.88 6.18
CA LYS A 260 5.93 18.43 6.17
C LYS A 260 6.44 17.98 4.81
N PHE A 261 5.58 17.89 3.79
CA PHE A 261 6.00 17.56 2.43
C PHE A 261 6.46 18.81 1.67
N ASP A 262 7.47 18.64 0.81
CA ASP A 262 7.95 19.72 -0.07
C ASP A 262 6.90 20.13 -1.11
N ILE A 263 6.17 19.13 -1.62
CA ILE A 263 5.10 19.31 -2.61
C ILE A 263 3.82 18.66 -2.07
N THR A 264 2.73 19.42 -2.04
CA THR A 264 1.41 18.90 -1.67
C THR A 264 0.43 18.98 -2.83
N LEU A 265 -0.27 17.89 -3.10
CA LEU A 265 -1.32 17.80 -4.11
C LEU A 265 -2.66 17.47 -3.45
N GLN A 266 -3.73 18.12 -3.89
CA GLN A 266 -5.10 17.87 -3.42
C GLN A 266 -6.10 17.99 -4.58
N PRO A 267 -7.24 17.27 -4.55
CA PRO A 267 -8.23 17.36 -5.60
C PRO A 267 -9.10 18.60 -5.46
N SER A 268 -9.87 18.89 -6.49
CA SER A 268 -10.94 19.91 -6.48
C SER A 268 -12.16 19.49 -5.63
N ALA A 269 -12.36 18.18 -5.43
CA ALA A 269 -13.45 17.63 -4.63
C ALA A 269 -12.98 16.44 -3.79
N THR A 270 -13.55 16.30 -2.59
CA THR A 270 -13.22 15.19 -1.69
C THR A 270 -13.72 13.85 -2.24
N GLY A 271 -12.82 12.87 -2.31
CA GLY A 271 -13.09 11.51 -2.79
C GLY A 271 -13.05 10.45 -1.69
N PHE A 272 -13.14 9.19 -2.11
CA PHE A 272 -12.98 8.02 -1.25
C PHE A 272 -11.50 7.60 -1.18
N HIS A 273 -11.10 7.06 -0.03
CA HIS A 273 -9.72 6.63 0.21
C HIS A 273 -9.21 5.53 -0.76
N ASP A 274 -10.10 4.74 -1.34
CA ASP A 274 -9.78 3.67 -2.30
C ASP A 274 -9.80 4.12 -3.77
N VAL A 275 -10.08 5.41 -4.03
CA VAL A 275 -10.18 5.98 -5.38
C VAL A 275 -9.25 7.17 -5.51
N ILE A 276 -8.22 7.04 -6.35
CA ILE A 276 -7.38 8.19 -6.76
C ILE A 276 -8.25 9.19 -7.53
N PRO A 277 -8.39 10.45 -7.09
CA PRO A 277 -9.12 11.48 -7.83
C PRO A 277 -8.53 11.67 -9.24
N SER A 278 -9.39 11.73 -10.25
CA SER A 278 -8.94 11.78 -11.66
C SER A 278 -8.22 13.09 -12.00
N ASP A 279 -8.62 14.19 -11.37
CA ASP A 279 -8.00 15.50 -11.51
C ASP A 279 -6.60 15.59 -10.87
N LEU A 280 -6.19 14.58 -10.11
CA LEU A 280 -4.84 14.49 -9.57
C LEU A 280 -3.86 13.72 -10.47
N ILE A 281 -4.33 12.99 -11.48
CA ILE A 281 -3.47 12.10 -12.28
C ILE A 281 -2.33 12.88 -12.95
N GLU A 282 -2.65 13.94 -13.68
CA GLU A 282 -1.65 14.77 -14.36
C GLU A 282 -0.74 15.54 -13.39
N PRO A 283 -1.27 16.18 -12.31
CA PRO A 283 -0.42 16.76 -11.27
C PRO A 283 0.57 15.76 -10.65
N ILE A 284 0.14 14.53 -10.38
CA ILE A 284 1.03 13.47 -9.86
C ILE A 284 2.13 13.17 -10.88
N VAL A 285 1.78 12.99 -12.16
CA VAL A 285 2.76 12.69 -13.21
C VAL A 285 3.78 13.81 -13.33
N ASN A 286 3.33 15.08 -13.39
CA ASN A 286 4.21 16.24 -13.46
C ASN A 286 5.13 16.39 -12.22
N ALA A 287 4.65 16.01 -11.03
CA ALA A 287 5.52 15.97 -9.85
C ALA A 287 6.57 14.85 -9.91
N LEU A 288 6.31 13.76 -10.65
CA LEU A 288 7.20 12.60 -10.76
C LEU A 288 8.23 12.69 -11.89
N ILE A 289 7.94 13.37 -12.99
CA ILE A 289 8.91 13.55 -14.10
C ILE A 289 10.13 14.38 -13.66
N ASN A 290 11.27 14.22 -14.34
CA ASN A 290 12.45 15.04 -14.06
C ASN A 290 12.13 16.52 -14.31
N SER A 291 12.51 17.40 -13.39
CA SER A 291 12.35 18.85 -13.55
C SER A 291 13.17 19.35 -14.73
N GLU A 292 14.42 18.91 -14.83
CA GLU A 292 15.36 19.35 -15.86
C GLU A 292 15.81 18.17 -16.73
N LEU A 293 15.98 18.42 -18.01
CA LEU A 293 16.49 17.46 -18.99
C LEU A 293 17.53 18.12 -19.88
N TYR A 294 18.73 17.54 -19.89
CA TYR A 294 19.85 17.98 -20.71
C TYR A 294 20.10 17.00 -21.85
N LEU A 295 20.19 17.52 -23.07
CA LEU A 295 20.34 16.75 -24.30
C LEU A 295 21.58 17.24 -25.07
N GLN A 296 22.68 16.49 -24.97
CA GLN A 296 23.94 16.76 -25.68
C GLN A 296 24.61 15.44 -26.10
N ASP A 297 25.64 15.54 -26.95
CA ASP A 297 26.43 14.43 -27.49
C ASP A 297 25.59 13.25 -27.98
N LYS A 298 24.60 13.54 -28.85
CA LYS A 298 23.64 12.54 -29.30
C LYS A 298 23.16 12.80 -30.72
N THR A 299 23.07 11.72 -31.50
CA THR A 299 22.41 11.73 -32.81
C THR A 299 21.09 10.96 -32.73
N VAL A 300 19.98 11.61 -33.09
CA VAL A 300 18.63 11.04 -33.09
C VAL A 300 18.20 10.77 -34.52
N THR A 301 17.82 9.52 -34.80
CA THR A 301 17.41 9.05 -36.13
C THR A 301 15.95 8.60 -36.18
N ASP A 302 15.29 8.52 -35.01
CA ASP A 302 13.95 7.97 -34.82
C ASP A 302 12.98 9.01 -34.24
N THR A 303 11.71 8.62 -34.06
CA THR A 303 10.71 9.47 -33.40
C THR A 303 10.94 9.50 -31.91
N ARG A 304 11.05 10.69 -31.31
CA ARG A 304 11.29 10.87 -29.86
C ARG A 304 10.44 12.00 -29.29
N ASN A 305 9.80 11.74 -28.16
CA ASN A 305 9.11 12.78 -27.37
C ASN A 305 9.83 12.92 -26.03
N TYR A 306 10.54 14.02 -25.87
CA TYR A 306 11.26 14.41 -24.67
C TYR A 306 10.35 15.25 -23.79
N ILE A 307 10.31 14.93 -22.50
CA ILE A 307 9.51 15.66 -21.51
C ILE A 307 10.34 16.04 -20.30
N ALA A 308 10.07 17.22 -19.74
CA ALA A 308 10.59 17.67 -18.46
C ALA A 308 9.55 18.52 -17.73
N GLY A 309 9.62 18.57 -16.40
CA GLY A 309 8.73 19.39 -15.57
C GLY A 309 8.94 20.88 -15.83
N ASP A 310 10.20 21.32 -15.86
CA ASP A 310 10.56 22.73 -15.91
C ASP A 310 11.34 23.06 -17.18
N LEU A 311 12.51 22.43 -17.38
CA LEU A 311 13.49 22.82 -18.40
C LEU A 311 13.92 21.66 -19.29
N ILE A 312 13.97 21.90 -20.60
CA ILE A 312 14.79 21.11 -21.52
C ILE A 312 15.89 22.01 -22.09
N ALA A 313 17.14 21.61 -21.98
CA ALA A 313 18.27 22.27 -22.66
C ALA A 313 18.92 21.30 -23.65
N ALA A 314 19.06 21.71 -24.90
CA ALA A 314 19.64 20.88 -25.96
C ALA A 314 20.71 21.64 -26.74
N GLY A 315 21.86 21.03 -26.98
CA GLY A 315 22.98 21.64 -27.68
C GLY A 315 24.32 21.03 -27.30
N ASP A 316 25.40 21.73 -27.60
CA ASP A 316 26.74 21.41 -27.14
C ASP A 316 27.01 22.06 -25.77
N ASN A 317 27.63 21.31 -24.87
CA ASN A 317 28.04 21.77 -23.53
C ASN A 317 26.90 22.42 -22.71
N VAL A 318 25.68 21.89 -22.76
CA VAL A 318 24.53 22.37 -21.97
C VAL A 318 24.58 21.94 -20.50
N THR A 319 25.36 20.90 -20.20
CA THR A 319 25.68 20.44 -18.84
C THR A 319 27.09 19.88 -18.76
N SER A 320 27.72 20.01 -17.60
CA SER A 320 29.01 19.38 -17.30
C SER A 320 28.89 17.90 -16.94
N ALA A 321 27.65 17.41 -16.77
CA ALA A 321 27.38 16.06 -16.28
C ALA A 321 27.30 15.01 -17.41
N LEU A 322 27.27 15.45 -18.67
CA LEU A 322 27.24 14.62 -19.87
C LEU A 322 28.47 14.91 -20.74
N PRO A 323 28.93 13.95 -21.57
CA PRO A 323 29.97 14.20 -22.56
C PRO A 323 29.63 15.39 -23.46
N ILE A 324 30.63 16.21 -23.77
CA ILE A 324 30.48 17.39 -24.63
C ILE A 324 30.31 16.93 -26.08
N GLY A 325 29.34 17.50 -26.79
CA GLY A 325 29.03 17.14 -28.17
C GLY A 325 27.67 17.66 -28.62
N ASN A 326 27.45 17.69 -29.94
CA ASN A 326 26.21 18.21 -30.52
C ASN A 326 25.00 17.31 -30.22
N PHE A 327 23.82 17.92 -30.11
CA PHE A 327 22.55 17.23 -30.20
C PHE A 327 22.01 17.36 -31.64
N THR A 328 22.09 16.28 -32.40
CA THR A 328 21.82 16.26 -33.85
C THR A 328 20.60 15.42 -34.19
N LEU A 329 19.63 16.01 -34.87
CA LEU A 329 18.50 15.32 -35.50
C LEU A 329 18.84 15.02 -36.96
N THR A 330 18.70 13.76 -37.38
CA THR A 330 19.06 13.34 -38.75
C THR A 330 18.10 12.29 -39.33
N GLY A 331 18.25 12.01 -40.62
CA GLY A 331 17.37 11.11 -41.36
C GLY A 331 15.94 11.65 -41.39
N THR A 332 14.97 10.78 -41.10
CA THR A 332 13.53 11.10 -41.02
C THR A 332 13.05 11.22 -39.57
N SER A 333 13.92 11.64 -38.65
CA SER A 333 13.58 11.77 -37.22
C SER A 333 12.45 12.79 -37.01
N VAL A 334 11.57 12.50 -36.05
CA VAL A 334 10.49 13.40 -35.63
C VAL A 334 10.61 13.60 -34.13
N VAL A 335 11.04 14.77 -33.71
CA VAL A 335 11.33 15.05 -32.30
C VAL A 335 10.42 16.12 -31.74
N THR A 336 9.79 15.80 -30.60
CA THR A 336 9.05 16.77 -29.79
C THR A 336 9.78 16.99 -28.47
N MET A 337 9.91 18.24 -28.05
CA MET A 337 10.33 18.64 -26.70
C MET A 337 9.16 19.36 -26.02
N LYS A 338 8.74 18.87 -24.86
CA LYS A 338 7.71 19.49 -24.02
C LYS A 338 8.26 19.75 -22.62
N ALA A 339 8.24 21.01 -22.19
CA ALA A 339 8.68 21.41 -20.85
C ALA A 339 7.67 22.37 -20.23
N GLY A 340 7.50 22.37 -18.91
CA GLY A 340 6.52 23.24 -18.26
C GLY A 340 6.90 24.73 -18.29
N VAL A 341 8.19 25.05 -18.28
CA VAL A 341 8.68 26.44 -18.14
C VAL A 341 9.51 26.88 -19.33
N GLN A 342 10.54 26.13 -19.72
CA GLN A 342 11.53 26.58 -20.69
C GLN A 342 12.09 25.46 -21.57
N ILE A 343 12.34 25.80 -22.84
CA ILE A 343 13.16 24.98 -23.75
C ILE A 343 14.27 25.88 -24.30
N THR A 344 15.52 25.48 -24.08
CA THR A 344 16.71 26.22 -24.51
C THR A 344 17.45 25.41 -25.58
N LEU A 345 17.68 26.03 -26.74
CA LEU A 345 18.44 25.44 -27.84
C LEU A 345 19.77 26.19 -27.95
N GLU A 346 20.82 25.59 -27.37
CA GLU A 346 22.16 26.16 -27.33
C GLU A 346 22.93 25.85 -28.63
N PRO A 347 24.05 26.55 -28.92
CA PRO A 347 24.95 26.18 -30.00
C PRO A 347 25.26 24.69 -29.97
N GLY A 348 25.22 24.00 -31.12
CA GLY A 348 25.36 22.55 -31.19
C GLY A 348 24.04 21.78 -31.24
N PHE A 349 22.89 22.46 -31.12
CA PHE A 349 21.61 21.90 -31.55
C PHE A 349 21.50 21.95 -33.09
N VAL A 350 21.43 20.78 -33.73
CA VAL A 350 21.46 20.66 -35.20
C VAL A 350 20.26 19.85 -35.68
N VAL A 351 19.49 20.42 -36.62
CA VAL A 351 18.40 19.70 -37.31
C VAL A 351 18.74 19.58 -38.79
N LEU A 352 19.05 18.36 -39.24
CA LEU A 352 19.41 18.09 -40.64
C LEU A 352 18.18 17.93 -41.54
N THR A 353 18.39 18.12 -42.84
CA THR A 353 17.35 17.98 -43.86
C THR A 353 16.66 16.61 -43.77
N GLY A 354 15.33 16.63 -43.74
CA GLY A 354 14.49 15.43 -43.62
C GLY A 354 13.94 15.19 -42.21
N SER A 355 14.52 15.83 -41.19
CA SER A 355 14.04 15.73 -39.80
C SER A 355 13.03 16.82 -39.45
N SER A 356 12.16 16.53 -38.47
CA SER A 356 11.16 17.46 -37.94
C SER A 356 11.38 17.69 -36.45
N PHE A 357 11.22 18.93 -36.01
CA PHE A 357 11.36 19.33 -34.62
C PHE A 357 10.18 20.19 -34.17
N THR A 358 9.60 19.87 -33.02
CA THR A 358 8.54 20.64 -32.36
C THR A 358 8.93 20.93 -30.91
N ALA A 359 8.76 22.17 -30.48
CA ALA A 359 8.95 22.59 -29.09
C ALA A 359 7.64 23.14 -28.53
N GLN A 360 7.28 22.73 -27.31
CA GLN A 360 6.06 23.16 -26.63
C GLN A 360 6.33 23.49 -25.17
N ILE A 361 5.87 24.66 -24.72
CA ILE A 361 5.86 25.01 -23.30
C ILE A 361 4.46 24.70 -22.74
N SER A 362 4.35 23.60 -22.01
CA SER A 362 3.12 23.16 -21.36
C SER A 362 3.41 22.06 -20.35
N GLU A 363 2.50 21.86 -19.39
CA GLU A 363 2.50 20.67 -18.53
C GLU A 363 2.37 19.38 -19.34
N VAL A 364 2.84 18.27 -18.77
CA VAL A 364 2.73 16.94 -19.36
C VAL A 364 1.34 16.37 -19.11
N GLU A 365 0.65 16.06 -20.21
CA GLU A 365 -0.72 15.54 -20.20
C GLU A 365 -0.74 14.01 -20.30
N CYS A 366 -1.81 13.38 -19.83
CA CYS A 366 -2.07 11.96 -19.99
C CYS A 366 -2.81 11.65 -21.31
N ASP A 367 -2.27 12.17 -22.41
CA ASP A 367 -2.75 12.11 -23.79
C ASP A 367 -2.54 10.75 -24.50
N GLY A 368 -1.93 9.78 -23.80
CA GLY A 368 -1.55 8.48 -24.36
C GLY A 368 -0.36 8.54 -25.32
N VAL A 369 0.26 9.71 -25.51
CA VAL A 369 1.45 9.87 -26.36
C VAL A 369 2.67 9.35 -25.59
N PRO A 370 3.37 8.33 -26.12
CA PRO A 370 4.56 7.80 -25.49
C PRO A 370 5.66 8.85 -25.41
N SER A 371 6.35 8.93 -24.28
CA SER A 371 7.51 9.80 -24.08
C SER A 371 8.63 9.06 -23.39
N THR A 372 9.86 9.54 -23.59
CA THR A 372 11.06 8.97 -23.01
C THR A 372 11.51 9.84 -21.83
N GLN A 373 11.58 9.25 -20.65
CA GLN A 373 12.32 9.83 -19.52
C GLN A 373 13.77 9.41 -19.66
N PHE A 374 14.70 10.38 -19.75
CA PHE A 374 16.11 10.06 -19.62
C PHE A 374 16.43 9.97 -18.14
N ARG A 375 16.59 8.74 -17.66
CA ARG A 375 16.99 8.45 -16.28
C ARG A 375 18.50 8.61 -16.16
N THR A 376 18.97 9.85 -16.08
CA THR A 376 20.11 10.31 -15.26
C THR A 376 20.58 11.70 -15.69
N SER A 377 20.91 12.52 -14.70
CA SER A 377 21.88 13.61 -14.85
C SER A 377 23.33 13.11 -14.87
N VAL A 378 23.62 11.84 -14.53
CA VAL A 378 24.98 11.27 -14.53
C VAL A 378 24.95 9.76 -14.88
N LEU A 379 25.67 9.39 -15.95
CA LEU A 379 26.16 8.08 -16.40
C LEU A 379 25.44 7.32 -17.53
N THR A 380 26.30 6.97 -18.49
CA THR A 380 26.15 6.42 -19.83
C THR A 380 25.65 4.98 -19.89
N ASP A 381 24.95 4.67 -20.98
CA ASP A 381 24.77 3.32 -21.53
C ASP A 381 26.15 2.73 -21.90
N GLU A 382 26.86 2.11 -20.96
CA GLU A 382 27.86 1.05 -21.20
C GLU A 382 28.50 0.62 -19.86
N VAL A 383 28.23 -0.61 -19.42
CA VAL A 383 29.18 -1.64 -18.94
C VAL A 383 28.36 -2.82 -18.38
N LEU A 384 28.21 -3.84 -19.23
CA LEU A 384 27.98 -5.22 -18.82
C LEU A 384 29.34 -5.80 -18.39
N ALA A 385 29.53 -6.10 -17.11
CA ALA A 385 30.29 -7.28 -16.65
C ALA A 385 30.33 -7.37 -15.11
N SER A 386 29.67 -8.40 -14.59
CA SER A 386 30.16 -9.31 -13.54
C SER A 386 30.75 -8.69 -12.27
N GLU A 387 29.97 -8.67 -11.18
CA GLU A 387 30.49 -9.03 -9.86
C GLU A 387 29.51 -9.99 -9.16
N THR A 388 30.06 -11.10 -8.70
CA THR A 388 29.40 -12.21 -8.02
C THR A 388 29.01 -11.83 -6.59
N LEU A 389 27.74 -11.99 -6.23
CA LEU A 389 27.26 -11.90 -4.85
C LEU A 389 27.77 -13.10 -4.03
N GLU A 390 28.68 -12.84 -3.09
CA GLU A 390 29.03 -13.80 -2.04
C GLU A 390 27.88 -13.96 -1.03
N SER A 391 27.65 -15.20 -0.62
CA SER A 391 26.59 -15.63 0.29
C SER A 391 26.88 -15.25 1.75
N ILE A 392 25.89 -14.67 2.42
CA ILE A 392 25.91 -14.47 3.88
C ILE A 392 25.43 -15.78 4.55
N PRO A 393 26.19 -16.36 5.51
CA PRO A 393 25.79 -17.57 6.19
C PRO A 393 24.65 -17.31 7.20
N ALA A 394 23.65 -18.19 7.17
CA ALA A 394 22.59 -18.25 8.16
C ALA A 394 23.10 -18.91 9.44
N SER A 395 23.05 -18.21 10.56
CA SER A 395 23.06 -18.86 11.88
C SER A 395 22.31 -18.03 12.93
N ASP A 396 21.50 -18.77 13.69
CA ASP A 396 20.99 -18.49 15.03
C ASP A 396 19.61 -17.83 15.20
N GLU A 397 18.56 -18.54 14.75
CA GLU A 397 17.26 -18.51 15.43
C GLU A 397 17.08 -19.76 16.31
N LYS A 398 17.38 -19.64 17.61
CA LYS A 398 17.01 -20.65 18.61
C LYS A 398 16.70 -20.05 19.98
N ARG A 399 15.45 -19.61 20.15
CA ARG A 399 14.67 -19.36 21.38
C ARG A 399 13.46 -18.58 20.87
N TRP A 400 12.20 -18.96 21.03
CA TRP A 400 11.47 -19.37 22.23
C TRP A 400 10.29 -20.27 21.83
N LEU A 401 10.25 -21.49 22.35
CA LEU A 401 9.07 -22.37 22.31
C LEU A 401 9.09 -23.14 23.62
N THR A 402 8.37 -22.67 24.62
CA THR A 402 7.70 -23.50 25.65
C THR A 402 7.13 -22.59 26.73
N GLU A 403 5.84 -22.27 26.61
CA GLU A 403 4.95 -22.01 27.76
C GLU A 403 3.52 -21.91 27.22
N ASP A 404 2.94 -23.04 26.79
CA ASP A 404 1.48 -23.09 26.55
C ASP A 404 0.90 -24.53 26.57
N ILE A 405 1.55 -25.44 27.29
CA ILE A 405 0.99 -26.78 27.54
C ILE A 405 0.55 -26.85 29.00
N LYS A 406 -0.65 -26.32 29.26
CA LYS A 406 -1.53 -26.70 30.39
C LYS A 406 -2.89 -25.98 30.29
N GLN A 407 -3.68 -26.30 29.27
CA GLN A 407 -5.12 -26.15 29.32
C GLN A 407 -5.79 -27.42 28.78
N ASN A 408 -6.91 -27.80 29.40
CA ASN A 408 -7.78 -28.90 29.00
C ASN A 408 -8.35 -28.64 27.60
N ASN A 409 -7.56 -28.91 26.57
CA ASN A 409 -7.99 -28.68 25.19
C ASN A 409 -9.06 -29.72 24.81
N LEU A 410 -10.27 -29.22 24.54
CA LEU A 410 -11.39 -29.97 23.95
C LEU A 410 -11.12 -30.35 22.49
N PHE A 411 -10.14 -29.70 21.87
CA PHE A 411 -9.75 -29.87 20.47
C PHE A 411 -8.21 -29.95 20.38
N LEU A 412 -7.70 -31.01 19.77
CA LEU A 412 -6.29 -31.21 19.48
C LEU A 412 -6.09 -31.23 17.97
N VAL A 413 -5.06 -30.52 17.49
CA VAL A 413 -4.75 -30.44 16.07
C VAL A 413 -3.27 -30.74 15.85
N TYR A 414 -2.97 -31.83 15.13
CA TYR A 414 -1.60 -32.31 14.96
C TYR A 414 -1.42 -33.18 13.70
N PRO A 415 -0.22 -33.29 13.13
CA PRO A 415 0.97 -32.51 13.48
C PRO A 415 0.84 -31.06 13.02
N ASN A 416 1.48 -30.16 13.76
CA ASN A 416 1.60 -28.75 13.38
C ASN A 416 2.96 -28.23 13.86
N PRO A 417 3.92 -27.93 12.97
CA PRO A 417 3.81 -27.87 11.51
C PRO A 417 3.51 -29.21 10.82
N THR A 418 3.01 -29.15 9.57
CA THR A 418 2.71 -30.32 8.73
C THR A 418 3.25 -30.17 7.31
N ASN A 419 3.52 -31.30 6.65
CA ASN A 419 3.89 -31.36 5.23
C ASN A 419 2.78 -31.89 4.32
N SER A 420 1.72 -32.50 4.87
CA SER A 420 0.75 -33.21 4.03
C SER A 420 -0.64 -33.32 4.62
N PHE A 421 -0.80 -33.45 5.94
CA PHE A 421 -2.13 -33.55 6.54
C PHE A 421 -2.15 -33.03 7.97
N VAL A 422 -3.32 -32.66 8.46
CA VAL A 422 -3.57 -32.44 9.88
C VAL A 422 -4.69 -33.34 10.37
N VAL A 423 -4.56 -33.83 11.59
CA VAL A 423 -5.60 -34.56 12.32
C VAL A 423 -6.21 -33.60 13.31
N VAL A 424 -7.54 -33.59 13.35
CA VAL A 424 -8.37 -32.87 14.31
C VAL A 424 -9.03 -33.91 15.19
N GLU A 425 -8.61 -33.98 16.46
CA GLU A 425 -9.19 -34.83 17.48
C GLU A 425 -10.01 -33.95 18.44
N THR A 426 -11.26 -34.33 18.70
CA THR A 426 -12.18 -33.57 19.55
C THR A 426 -12.75 -34.45 20.66
N LYS A 427 -13.07 -33.85 21.81
CA LYS A 427 -13.76 -34.52 22.92
C LYS A 427 -15.29 -34.38 22.84
N ILE A 428 -15.78 -33.56 21.91
CA ILE A 428 -17.19 -33.24 21.70
C ILE A 428 -17.48 -33.39 20.20
N PRO A 429 -18.66 -33.92 19.80
CA PRO A 429 -19.04 -34.08 18.41
C PRO A 429 -18.84 -32.81 17.57
N CYS A 430 -18.03 -32.93 16.53
CA CYS A 430 -17.80 -31.89 15.54
C CYS A 430 -18.92 -31.90 14.48
N LYS A 431 -19.33 -30.71 14.03
CA LYS A 431 -20.32 -30.49 12.96
C LYS A 431 -19.67 -30.03 11.67
N GLU A 432 -18.63 -29.20 11.74
CA GLU A 432 -17.95 -28.64 10.55
C GLU A 432 -16.47 -28.40 10.83
N ILE A 433 -15.60 -28.69 9.86
CA ILE A 433 -14.21 -28.26 9.86
C ILE A 433 -13.94 -27.48 8.58
N SER A 434 -13.49 -26.24 8.75
CA SER A 434 -13.20 -25.31 7.67
C SER A 434 -11.75 -24.84 7.75
N LEU A 435 -11.06 -24.82 6.61
CA LEU A 435 -9.71 -24.29 6.50
C LEU A 435 -9.73 -22.96 5.75
N PHE A 436 -9.00 -22.00 6.28
CA PHE A 436 -8.84 -20.67 5.73
C PHE A 436 -7.38 -20.45 5.37
N ASN A 437 -7.10 -19.79 4.26
CA ASN A 437 -5.76 -19.29 3.99
C ASN A 437 -5.44 -18.05 4.85
N SER A 438 -4.22 -17.53 4.78
CA SER A 438 -3.78 -16.35 5.54
C SER A 438 -4.52 -15.05 5.19
N PHE A 439 -5.27 -15.04 4.09
CA PHE A 439 -6.13 -13.92 3.68
C PHE A 439 -7.59 -14.11 4.14
N GLY A 440 -7.90 -15.21 4.82
CA GLY A 440 -9.23 -15.50 5.35
C GLY A 440 -10.23 -16.03 4.32
N VAL A 441 -9.75 -16.43 3.15
CA VAL A 441 -10.57 -17.14 2.17
C VAL A 441 -10.70 -18.59 2.62
N VAL A 442 -11.93 -19.10 2.65
CA VAL A 442 -12.21 -20.52 2.85
C VAL A 442 -11.62 -21.30 1.67
N VAL A 443 -10.68 -22.18 1.95
CA VAL A 443 -10.01 -23.01 0.94
C VAL A 443 -10.37 -24.49 1.07
N PHE A 444 -11.03 -24.87 2.16
CA PHE A 444 -11.56 -26.20 2.39
C PHE A 444 -12.71 -26.13 3.38
N VAL A 445 -13.74 -26.94 3.13
CA VAL A 445 -14.81 -27.26 4.09
C VAL A 445 -14.99 -28.77 4.03
N SER A 446 -15.08 -29.42 5.18
CA SER A 446 -15.32 -30.85 5.28
C SER A 446 -16.69 -31.22 4.69
N GLU A 447 -16.71 -32.11 3.69
CA GLU A 447 -17.94 -32.65 3.12
C GLU A 447 -18.54 -33.76 4.00
N GLU A 448 -17.68 -34.62 4.56
CA GLU A 448 -18.04 -35.65 5.53
C GLU A 448 -17.18 -35.47 6.79
N ILE A 449 -17.79 -35.65 7.96
CA ILE A 449 -17.15 -35.50 9.27
C ILE A 449 -17.36 -36.75 10.11
N ASP A 450 -16.26 -37.26 10.66
CA ASP A 450 -16.31 -38.11 11.83
C ASP A 450 -16.54 -37.22 13.06
N PRO A 451 -17.47 -37.55 13.96
CA PRO A 451 -17.77 -36.70 15.11
C PRO A 451 -16.57 -36.38 16.01
N LEU A 452 -15.55 -37.22 16.07
CA LEU A 452 -14.46 -37.10 17.04
C LEU A 452 -13.06 -37.05 16.42
N LEU A 453 -12.86 -37.62 15.23
CA LEU A 453 -11.51 -37.73 14.65
C LEU A 453 -11.49 -37.55 13.14
N ASN A 454 -11.01 -36.40 12.68
CA ASN A 454 -10.96 -36.06 11.26
C ASN A 454 -9.53 -35.89 10.76
N LYS A 455 -9.23 -36.40 9.57
CA LYS A 455 -7.95 -36.18 8.89
C LYS A 455 -8.17 -35.32 7.66
N ILE A 456 -7.45 -34.20 7.58
CA ILE A 456 -7.56 -33.23 6.49
C ILE A 456 -6.28 -33.27 5.68
N ASP A 457 -6.41 -33.59 4.39
CA ASP A 457 -5.31 -33.61 3.45
C ASP A 457 -5.01 -32.18 2.96
N LEU A 458 -3.77 -31.75 3.20
CA LEU A 458 -3.21 -30.46 2.80
C LEU A 458 -2.09 -30.62 1.77
N SER A 459 -1.88 -31.80 1.20
CA SER A 459 -0.77 -32.09 0.29
C SER A 459 -0.80 -31.24 -0.98
N SER A 460 -1.99 -30.94 -1.50
CA SER A 460 -2.23 -30.08 -2.66
C SER A 460 -2.20 -28.58 -2.33
N PHE A 461 -2.14 -28.20 -1.05
CA PHE A 461 -2.21 -26.82 -0.60
C PHE A 461 -0.81 -26.19 -0.62
N PRO A 462 -0.68 -24.93 -1.10
CA PRO A 462 0.59 -24.21 -1.06
C PRO A 462 1.22 -24.16 0.33
N LYS A 463 2.55 -24.06 0.38
CA LYS A 463 3.27 -23.83 1.64
C LYS A 463 2.85 -22.50 2.25
N GLY A 464 2.46 -22.49 3.52
CA GLY A 464 1.90 -21.30 4.13
C GLY A 464 1.23 -21.52 5.47
N VAL A 465 0.68 -20.43 6.01
CA VAL A 465 -0.12 -20.47 7.23
C VAL A 465 -1.58 -20.59 6.85
N TYR A 466 -2.25 -21.55 7.48
CA TYR A 466 -3.67 -21.77 7.38
C TYR A 466 -4.30 -21.61 8.76
N LEU A 467 -5.58 -21.28 8.80
CA LEU A 467 -6.36 -21.32 10.04
C LEU A 467 -7.39 -22.43 9.88
N LEU A 468 -7.41 -23.36 10.83
CA LEU A 468 -8.35 -24.45 10.88
C LEU A 468 -9.41 -24.12 11.93
N ARG A 469 -10.66 -23.93 11.51
CA ARG A 469 -11.81 -23.71 12.38
C ARG A 469 -12.60 -25.01 12.52
N VAL A 470 -12.86 -25.40 13.75
CA VAL A 470 -13.71 -26.53 14.12
C VAL A 470 -14.97 -25.97 14.75
N THR A 471 -16.14 -26.41 14.30
CA THR A 471 -17.45 -26.05 14.85
C THR A 471 -18.06 -27.31 15.47
N ASP A 472 -18.43 -27.27 16.75
CA ASP A 472 -19.10 -28.39 17.42
C ASP A 472 -20.61 -28.43 17.12
N SER A 473 -21.26 -29.51 17.57
CA SER A 473 -22.70 -29.73 17.39
C SER A 473 -23.58 -28.71 18.12
N GLU A 474 -23.06 -28.03 19.14
CA GLU A 474 -23.76 -27.00 19.91
C GLU A 474 -23.54 -25.58 19.33
N GLY A 475 -22.73 -25.46 18.27
CA GLY A 475 -22.39 -24.20 17.60
C GLY A 475 -21.18 -23.48 18.19
N GLY A 476 -20.50 -24.06 19.18
CA GLY A 476 -19.22 -23.58 19.67
C GLY A 476 -18.13 -23.73 18.59
N THR A 477 -17.20 -22.78 18.53
CA THR A 477 -16.11 -22.82 17.55
C THR A 477 -14.74 -22.72 18.20
N LYS A 478 -13.76 -23.40 17.61
CA LYS A 478 -12.35 -23.32 17.98
C LYS A 478 -11.49 -23.20 16.73
N THR A 479 -10.60 -22.20 16.72
CA THR A 479 -9.65 -22.01 15.62
C THR A 479 -8.22 -22.33 16.05
N SER A 480 -7.49 -23.07 15.21
CA SER A 480 -6.09 -23.41 15.39
C SER A 480 -5.27 -22.97 14.18
N LYS A 481 -4.13 -22.32 14.41
CA LYS A 481 -3.17 -21.99 13.35
C LYS A 481 -2.48 -23.27 12.88
N ILE A 482 -2.38 -23.47 11.56
CA ILE A 482 -1.69 -24.59 10.92
C ILE A 482 -0.55 -24.04 10.05
N ILE A 483 0.63 -24.62 10.19
CA ILE A 483 1.82 -24.26 9.41
C ILE A 483 2.08 -25.40 8.42
N LYS A 484 1.82 -25.16 7.13
CA LYS A 484 2.12 -26.08 6.02
C LYS A 484 3.49 -25.78 5.45
N GLN A 485 4.40 -26.75 5.52
CA GLN A 485 5.79 -26.66 5.05
C GLN A 485 6.01 -27.27 3.67
#